data_AF-A0A2V7VK08-F1
#
_entry.id   AF-A0A2V7VK08-F1
#
_cell.length_a   1.000
_cell.length_b   1.000
_cell.length_c   1.000
_cell.angle_alpha   90.00
_cell.angle_beta   90.00
_cell.angle_gamma   90.00
#
_symmetry.space_group_name_H-M   'P 1'
#
loop_
_entity.id
_entity.type
_entity.pdbx_description
1 polymer ?
#
loop_
_entity_poly.entity_id
_entity_poly.type
_entity_poly.pdbx_seq_one_letter_code
_entity_poly.pdbx_strand_id
1 'polypeptide(L)'
;MSPARPVTGRHCRIHPSSRIVGPVVLQDGVMVGADATVLGPSVIGAGSLIEANAMVAQCLLGAGTVVARDVTVRHRALFGNVAEDSGPVAPEAPAYRPPIAGAVAPSAGQETPEGPRAYLRVKCVVEAALALCALALLSPLLLVIATLIALESRGGVFYADERESRGGRTFRCLKFRTMFAGAEGHQRRLCAQNQVDGPQFKIEHDPRVTRVGRWLRNISFDELPQLVNVLRGQMSLVGPRPSPFRENQACVPWRRGRLSVRPGITGLWQICRHDRTAGDFHQWIYYDLLYVRHVSPALDLKILVATLLTLGGRRHVPLSWILDAPDATAQP
;
A
#
# COMPACT_ATOMS: atom_id res chain seq x y z
N MET A 1 22.16 15.34 10.69
CA MET A 1 21.26 14.97 9.56
C MET A 1 20.47 16.21 9.20
N SER A 2 20.59 16.73 7.97
CA SER A 2 19.81 17.90 7.53
C SER A 2 18.31 17.57 7.66
N PRO A 3 17.45 18.45 8.20
CA PRO A 3 16.02 18.20 8.26
C PRO A 3 15.53 17.94 6.83
N ALA A 4 15.00 16.74 6.58
CA ALA A 4 14.47 16.39 5.27
C ALA A 4 13.39 17.41 4.91
N ARG A 5 13.61 18.17 3.82
CA ARG A 5 12.63 19.14 3.35
C ARG A 5 11.32 18.42 3.01
N PRO A 6 10.15 19.03 3.30
CA PRO A 6 8.88 18.44 2.93
C PRO A 6 8.79 18.28 1.40
N VAL A 7 8.27 17.14 0.96
CA VAL A 7 7.91 16.94 -0.45
C VAL A 7 6.56 17.59 -0.64
N THR A 8 6.48 18.58 -1.52
CA THR A 8 5.27 19.40 -1.70
C THR A 8 4.76 19.27 -3.12
N GLY A 9 3.49 18.92 -3.27
CA GLY A 9 2.76 18.87 -4.53
C GLY A 9 2.45 20.26 -5.08
N ARG A 10 1.80 20.30 -6.23
CA ARG A 10 1.42 21.54 -6.93
C ARG A 10 0.31 22.27 -6.16
N HIS A 11 0.26 23.60 -6.30
CA HIS A 11 -0.83 24.43 -5.74
C HIS A 11 -1.04 24.35 -4.22
N CYS A 12 -0.05 23.86 -3.45
CA CYS A 12 -0.11 23.90 -2.00
C CYS A 12 -0.06 25.35 -1.48
N ARG A 13 -0.88 25.68 -0.49
CA ARG A 13 -0.86 26.98 0.20
C ARG A 13 -0.46 26.77 1.65
N ILE A 14 0.75 27.21 2.00
CA ILE A 14 1.31 27.04 3.35
C ILE A 14 1.42 28.43 3.97
N HIS A 15 0.71 28.67 5.08
CA HIS A 15 0.79 29.95 5.77
C HIS A 15 2.21 30.18 6.33
N PRO A 16 2.78 31.40 6.22
CA PRO A 16 4.16 31.68 6.64
C PRO A 16 4.46 31.38 8.11
N SER A 17 3.45 31.45 8.98
CA SER A 17 3.61 31.18 10.42
C SER A 17 3.48 29.70 10.80
N SER A 18 3.08 28.84 9.85
CA SER A 18 2.97 27.40 10.08
C SER A 18 4.34 26.73 10.26
N ARG A 19 4.37 25.60 10.97
CA ARG A 19 5.59 24.84 11.26
C ARG A 19 5.51 23.45 10.68
N ILE A 20 6.40 23.13 9.75
CA ILE A 20 6.52 21.79 9.17
C ILE A 20 7.87 21.21 9.55
N VAL A 21 7.89 20.11 10.30
CA VAL A 21 9.11 19.54 10.87
C VAL A 21 9.22 18.06 10.54
N GLY A 22 10.34 17.66 9.96
CA GLY A 22 10.64 16.26 9.63
C GLY A 22 10.10 15.84 8.26
N PRO A 23 10.13 14.53 7.95
CA PRO A 23 9.70 14.03 6.64
C PRO A 23 8.19 14.19 6.51
N VAL A 24 7.75 15.12 5.68
CA VAL A 24 6.33 15.37 5.41
C VAL A 24 6.10 15.36 3.91
N VAL A 25 5.04 14.67 3.48
CA VAL A 25 4.57 14.68 2.10
C VAL A 25 3.25 15.44 2.08
N LEU A 26 3.22 16.58 1.37
CA LEU A 26 2.01 17.33 1.06
C LEU A 26 1.68 17.08 -0.41
N GLN A 27 0.49 16.58 -0.70
CA GLN A 27 0.03 16.40 -2.08
C GLN A 27 -0.60 17.67 -2.65
N ASP A 28 -1.03 17.60 -3.91
CA ASP A 28 -1.54 18.74 -4.64
C ASP A 28 -2.72 19.43 -3.93
N GLY A 29 -2.70 20.76 -3.91
CA GLY A 29 -3.79 21.57 -3.36
C GLY A 29 -3.92 21.58 -1.83
N VAL A 30 -2.96 21.03 -1.09
CA VAL A 30 -2.99 21.05 0.39
C VAL A 30 -2.90 22.49 0.91
N MET A 31 -3.77 22.81 1.88
CA MET A 31 -3.81 24.10 2.56
C MET A 31 -3.43 23.95 4.03
N VAL A 32 -2.42 24.70 4.47
CA VAL A 32 -1.96 24.76 5.87
C VAL A 32 -2.19 26.16 6.41
N GLY A 33 -3.04 26.27 7.42
CA GLY A 33 -3.49 27.51 8.05
C GLY A 33 -2.44 28.14 8.96
N ALA A 34 -2.76 29.32 9.47
CA ALA A 34 -1.88 30.08 10.35
C ALA A 34 -1.54 29.30 11.63
N ASP A 35 -0.26 29.30 12.01
CA ASP A 35 0.26 28.70 13.24
C ASP A 35 0.02 27.18 13.37
N ALA A 36 -0.47 26.54 12.31
CA ALA A 36 -0.63 25.10 12.25
C ALA A 36 0.73 24.39 12.26
N THR A 37 0.79 23.22 12.90
CA THR A 37 2.02 22.44 13.03
C THR A 37 1.87 21.05 12.41
N VAL A 38 2.74 20.70 11.46
CA VAL A 38 2.79 19.37 10.84
C VAL A 38 4.12 18.69 11.17
N LEU A 39 4.07 17.62 11.96
CA LEU A 39 5.24 16.86 12.38
C LEU A 39 5.31 15.52 11.63
N GLY A 40 6.45 15.25 11.00
CA GLY A 40 6.72 14.01 10.27
C GLY A 40 7.07 12.82 11.18
N PRO A 41 7.04 11.57 10.66
CA PRO A 41 6.63 11.19 9.30
C PRO A 41 5.12 11.30 9.07
N SER A 42 4.70 12.22 8.19
CA SER A 42 3.28 12.47 7.89
C SER A 42 3.03 12.58 6.38
N VAL A 43 1.88 12.09 5.94
CA VAL A 43 1.43 12.17 4.54
C VAL A 43 0.07 12.85 4.52
N ILE A 44 -0.03 13.97 3.81
CA ILE A 44 -1.23 14.79 3.70
C ILE A 44 -1.77 14.66 2.27
N GLY A 45 -2.96 14.06 2.15
CA GLY A 45 -3.62 13.79 0.88
C GLY A 45 -4.04 15.05 0.13
N ALA A 46 -4.23 14.93 -1.18
CA ALA A 46 -4.57 16.06 -2.05
C ALA A 46 -5.81 16.82 -1.56
N GLY A 47 -5.82 18.14 -1.70
CA GLY A 47 -6.95 19.01 -1.31
C GLY A 47 -7.24 19.08 0.19
N SER A 48 -6.42 18.49 1.06
CA SER A 48 -6.64 18.54 2.51
C SER A 48 -6.44 19.95 3.06
N LEU A 49 -7.24 20.32 4.05
CA LEU A 49 -7.16 21.58 4.79
C LEU A 49 -6.77 21.32 6.24
N ILE A 50 -5.66 21.90 6.68
CA ILE A 50 -5.25 21.96 8.08
C ILE A 50 -5.51 23.39 8.53
N GLU A 51 -6.53 23.60 9.36
CA GLU A 51 -6.93 24.95 9.80
C GLU A 51 -5.94 25.55 10.80
N ALA A 52 -6.19 26.81 11.18
CA ALA A 52 -5.30 27.57 12.05
C ALA A 52 -5.12 26.89 13.43
N ASN A 53 -3.91 26.98 13.98
CA ASN A 53 -3.49 26.38 15.25
C ASN A 53 -3.61 24.83 15.34
N ALA A 54 -4.02 24.13 14.29
CA ALA A 54 -4.14 22.68 14.32
C ALA A 54 -2.76 22.01 14.38
N MET A 55 -2.64 20.89 15.10
CA MET A 55 -1.43 20.07 15.15
C MET A 55 -1.67 18.70 14.53
N VAL A 56 -0.89 18.34 13.51
CA VAL A 56 -0.91 17.02 12.86
C VAL A 56 0.47 16.37 13.04
N ALA A 57 0.56 15.29 13.81
CA ALA A 57 1.83 14.64 14.12
C ALA A 57 1.83 13.14 13.83
N GLN A 58 2.74 12.73 12.94
CA GLN A 58 2.90 11.33 12.55
C GLN A 58 1.61 10.69 12.02
N CYS A 59 0.89 11.43 11.17
CA CYS A 59 -0.43 11.08 10.69
C CYS A 59 -0.44 10.83 9.18
N LEU A 60 -1.48 10.15 8.74
CA LEU A 60 -1.90 10.17 7.35
C LEU A 60 -3.25 10.85 7.24
N LEU A 61 -3.37 11.86 6.39
CA LEU A 61 -4.65 12.45 6.03
C LEU A 61 -5.00 11.98 4.61
N GLY A 62 -6.21 11.46 4.42
CA GLY A 62 -6.75 11.15 3.10
C GLY A 62 -6.98 12.40 2.26
N ALA A 63 -7.27 12.23 0.98
CA ALA A 63 -7.67 13.36 0.13
C ALA A 63 -8.90 14.09 0.70
N GLY A 64 -8.94 15.41 0.58
CA GLY A 64 -10.05 16.26 1.06
C GLY A 64 -10.23 16.31 2.58
N THR A 65 -9.29 15.78 3.37
CA THR A 65 -9.42 15.75 4.83
C THR A 65 -9.33 17.16 5.40
N VAL A 66 -10.26 17.54 6.28
CA VAL A 66 -10.24 18.82 6.98
C VAL A 66 -9.92 18.59 8.45
N VAL A 67 -8.83 19.16 8.94
CA VAL A 67 -8.49 19.21 10.37
C VAL A 67 -8.89 20.58 10.88
N ALA A 68 -9.90 20.61 11.74
CA ALA A 68 -10.46 21.85 12.25
C ALA A 68 -9.47 22.63 13.12
N ARG A 69 -9.75 23.92 13.31
CA ARG A 69 -8.91 24.82 14.10
C ARG A 69 -8.70 24.29 15.51
N ASP A 70 -7.51 24.54 16.04
CA ASP A 70 -7.14 24.19 17.42
C ASP A 70 -7.21 22.66 17.73
N VAL A 71 -7.38 21.80 16.71
CA VAL A 71 -7.42 20.34 16.86
C VAL A 71 -6.03 19.73 16.79
N THR A 72 -5.76 18.80 17.70
CA THR A 72 -4.55 17.98 17.76
C THR A 72 -4.83 16.54 17.35
N VAL A 73 -4.17 16.12 16.26
CA VAL A 73 -4.16 14.76 15.74
C VAL A 73 -2.76 14.15 15.83
N ARG A 74 -2.64 12.98 16.46
CA ARG A 74 -1.36 12.25 16.52
C ARG A 74 -1.51 10.76 16.23
N HIS A 75 -0.57 10.19 15.48
CA HIS A 75 -0.45 8.75 15.21
C HIS A 75 -1.72 8.07 14.63
N ARG A 76 -2.44 8.75 13.72
CA ARG A 76 -3.68 8.21 13.11
C ARG A 76 -3.70 8.35 11.58
N ALA A 77 -4.58 7.59 10.94
CA ALA A 77 -4.89 7.72 9.52
C ALA A 77 -6.33 8.24 9.37
N LEU A 78 -6.51 9.53 9.09
CA LEU A 78 -7.81 10.19 9.08
C LEU A 78 -8.28 10.46 7.65
N PHE A 79 -9.60 10.40 7.46
CA PHE A 79 -10.26 10.64 6.18
C PHE A 79 -11.54 11.45 6.48
N GLY A 80 -11.79 12.51 5.73
CA GLY A 80 -12.96 13.39 5.93
C GLY A 80 -12.76 14.51 6.98
N ASN A 81 -13.85 14.98 7.58
CA ASN A 81 -13.81 16.09 8.54
C ASN A 81 -13.44 15.64 9.96
N VAL A 82 -12.45 16.31 10.54
CA VAL A 82 -11.87 16.02 11.85
C VAL A 82 -12.08 17.25 12.74
N ALA A 83 -13.10 17.19 13.60
CA ALA A 83 -13.53 18.31 14.44
C ALA A 83 -13.19 18.14 15.93
N GLU A 84 -12.67 16.98 16.34
CA GLU A 84 -12.40 16.67 17.74
C GLU A 84 -10.95 16.21 17.93
N ASP A 85 -10.41 16.54 19.11
CA ASP A 85 -9.09 16.08 19.53
C ASP A 85 -9.01 14.57 19.55
N SER A 86 -7.94 14.05 18.97
CA SER A 86 -7.62 12.64 19.12
C SER A 86 -7.17 12.40 20.56
N GLY A 87 -8.09 11.94 21.42
CA GLY A 87 -7.77 11.46 22.76
C GLY A 87 -6.62 10.43 22.77
N PRO A 88 -6.06 10.11 23.94
CA PRO A 88 -4.86 9.26 24.06
C PRO A 88 -5.01 7.95 23.28
N VAL A 89 -3.94 7.57 22.57
CA VAL A 89 -3.88 6.29 21.84
C VAL A 89 -3.86 5.16 22.87
N ALA A 90 -4.90 4.32 22.88
CA ALA A 90 -4.98 3.17 23.79
C ALA A 90 -3.77 2.22 23.63
N PRO A 91 -3.31 1.57 24.72
CA PRO A 91 -2.26 0.57 24.65
C PRO A 91 -2.64 -0.59 23.72
N GLU A 92 -1.61 -1.16 23.10
CA GLU A 92 -1.62 -2.14 22.02
C GLU A 92 -2.73 -3.20 22.09
N ALA A 93 -3.66 -3.15 21.13
CA ALA A 93 -4.53 -4.27 20.84
C ALA A 93 -3.80 -5.28 19.92
N PRO A 94 -3.93 -6.59 20.13
CA PRO A 94 -3.33 -7.61 19.25
C PRO A 94 -3.97 -7.71 17.87
N ALA A 95 -5.03 -6.95 17.61
CA ALA A 95 -5.61 -6.72 16.30
C ALA A 95 -5.51 -5.22 16.03
N TYR A 96 -4.44 -4.78 15.35
CA TYR A 96 -4.31 -3.40 14.95
C TYR A 96 -5.50 -3.02 14.04
N ARG A 97 -6.39 -2.18 14.56
CA ARG A 97 -7.51 -1.58 13.83
C ARG A 97 -7.21 -0.09 13.69
N PRO A 98 -6.67 0.38 12.55
CA PRO A 98 -6.44 1.79 12.37
C PRO A 98 -7.79 2.53 12.47
N PRO A 99 -7.91 3.59 13.29
CA PRO A 99 -9.08 4.44 13.24
C PRO A 99 -9.08 5.13 11.87
N ILE A 100 -10.05 4.80 11.01
CA ILE A 100 -10.33 5.52 9.76
C ILE A 100 -11.61 6.31 10.03
N ALA A 101 -11.50 7.63 10.18
CA ALA A 101 -12.67 8.51 10.32
C ALA A 101 -13.53 8.45 9.04
N GLY A 102 -14.85 8.52 9.17
CA GLY A 102 -15.80 8.41 8.05
C GLY A 102 -16.25 6.98 7.66
N ALA A 103 -15.56 5.93 8.10
CA ALA A 103 -16.07 4.56 8.08
C ALA A 103 -16.50 4.18 9.51
N VAL A 104 -17.80 3.91 9.70
CA VAL A 104 -18.49 3.58 10.96
C VAL A 104 -17.56 2.94 11.99
N ALA A 105 -17.21 3.68 13.04
CA ALA A 105 -16.53 3.10 14.21
C ALA A 105 -17.36 1.89 14.66
N PRO A 106 -16.76 0.72 14.97
CA PRO A 106 -17.53 -0.32 15.63
C PRO A 106 -18.11 0.30 16.90
N SER A 107 -19.44 0.31 16.99
CA SER A 107 -20.16 0.84 18.14
C SER A 107 -19.59 0.21 19.40
N ALA A 108 -19.26 1.04 20.39
CA ALA A 108 -18.83 0.60 21.70
C ALA A 108 -19.91 -0.33 22.27
N GLY A 109 -19.63 -1.64 22.29
CA GLY A 109 -20.59 -2.67 22.67
C GLY A 109 -20.62 -3.92 21.78
N GLN A 110 -19.98 -3.91 20.60
CA GLN A 110 -19.77 -5.18 19.87
C GLN A 110 -18.58 -5.93 20.47
N GLU A 111 -18.87 -6.90 21.34
CA GLU A 111 -17.93 -7.96 21.70
C GLU A 111 -17.33 -8.54 20.42
N THR A 112 -16.02 -8.39 20.27
CA THR A 112 -15.33 -8.97 19.12
C THR A 112 -15.28 -10.48 19.30
N PRO A 113 -15.80 -11.28 18.35
CA PRO A 113 -15.58 -12.70 18.37
C PRO A 113 -14.07 -12.96 18.38
N GLU A 114 -13.63 -14.09 18.94
CA GLU A 114 -12.26 -14.61 18.80
C GLU A 114 -11.80 -14.84 17.33
N GLY A 115 -12.66 -14.47 16.36
CA GLY A 115 -12.61 -14.70 14.93
C GLY A 115 -11.38 -14.20 14.17
N PRO A 116 -10.76 -13.03 14.42
CA PRO A 116 -9.66 -12.55 13.57
C PRO A 116 -8.43 -13.45 13.63
N ARG A 117 -8.09 -13.98 14.82
CA ARG A 117 -6.90 -14.84 15.00
C ARG A 117 -7.14 -16.24 14.48
N ALA A 118 -8.31 -16.81 14.78
CA ALA A 118 -8.69 -18.13 14.28
C ALA A 118 -8.78 -18.11 12.74
N TYR A 119 -9.46 -17.10 12.18
CA TYR A 119 -9.54 -16.91 10.74
C TYR A 119 -8.17 -16.79 10.09
N LEU A 120 -7.30 -15.90 10.57
CA LEU A 120 -5.98 -15.72 9.98
C LEU A 120 -5.14 -17.00 10.01
N ARG A 121 -5.30 -17.88 11.03
CA ARG A 121 -4.64 -19.19 11.06
C ARG A 121 -5.21 -20.13 10.00
N VAL A 122 -6.53 -20.25 9.91
CA VAL A 122 -7.22 -21.10 8.92
C VAL A 122 -6.89 -20.63 7.50
N LYS A 123 -6.96 -19.32 7.26
CA LYS A 123 -6.57 -18.66 6.00
C LYS A 123 -5.17 -19.10 5.57
N CYS A 124 -4.19 -19.11 6.48
CA CYS A 124 -2.82 -19.53 6.13
C CYS A 124 -2.76 -20.97 5.58
N VAL A 125 -3.54 -21.90 6.13
CA VAL A 125 -3.55 -23.30 5.69
C VAL A 125 -4.26 -23.43 4.35
N VAL A 126 -5.43 -22.80 4.21
CA VAL A 126 -6.21 -22.81 2.97
C VAL A 126 -5.41 -22.19 1.82
N GLU A 127 -4.78 -21.04 2.05
CA GLU A 127 -3.97 -20.37 1.03
C GLU A 127 -2.70 -21.14 0.68
N ALA A 128 -2.08 -21.84 1.63
CA ALA A 128 -0.96 -22.71 1.33
C ALA A 128 -1.39 -23.90 0.44
N ALA A 129 -2.54 -24.52 0.73
CA ALA A 129 -3.09 -25.57 -0.11
C ALA A 129 -3.42 -25.07 -1.53
N LEU A 130 -4.08 -23.90 -1.64
CA LEU A 130 -4.37 -23.27 -2.92
C LEU A 130 -3.10 -22.91 -3.70
N ALA A 131 -2.08 -22.37 -3.03
CA ALA A 131 -0.80 -22.04 -3.65
C ALA A 131 -0.06 -23.30 -4.14
N LEU A 132 -0.13 -24.41 -3.39
CA LEU A 132 0.45 -25.68 -3.79
C LEU A 132 -0.24 -26.24 -5.04
N CYS A 133 -1.58 -26.25 -5.05
CA CYS A 133 -2.36 -26.67 -6.21
C CYS A 133 -2.07 -25.79 -7.44
N ALA A 134 -2.02 -24.46 -7.25
CA ALA A 134 -1.69 -23.53 -8.33
C ALA A 134 -0.27 -23.77 -8.87
N LEU A 135 0.72 -23.99 -8.01
CA LEU A 135 2.08 -24.29 -8.43
C LEU A 135 2.17 -25.62 -9.21
N ALA A 136 1.45 -26.65 -8.76
CA ALA A 136 1.41 -27.93 -9.46
C ALA A 136 0.78 -27.79 -10.85
N LEU A 137 -0.40 -27.17 -10.93
CA LEU A 137 -1.13 -26.96 -12.18
C LEU A 137 -0.38 -26.04 -13.17
N LEU A 138 0.26 -24.99 -12.66
CA LEU A 138 0.99 -24.02 -13.48
C LEU A 138 2.44 -24.46 -13.75
N SER A 139 2.92 -25.55 -13.17
CA SER A 139 4.33 -25.97 -13.30
C SER A 139 4.84 -26.08 -14.74
N PRO A 140 4.07 -26.58 -15.74
CA PRO A 140 4.55 -26.61 -17.13
C PRO A 140 4.73 -25.20 -17.69
N LEU A 141 3.78 -24.30 -17.41
CA LEU A 141 3.85 -22.90 -17.82
C LEU A 141 5.03 -22.17 -17.16
N LEU A 142 5.26 -22.39 -15.86
CA LEU A 142 6.38 -21.81 -15.12
C LEU A 142 7.71 -22.25 -15.71
N LEU A 143 7.83 -23.51 -16.15
CA LEU A 143 9.03 -24.04 -16.80
C LEU A 143 9.27 -23.40 -18.17
N VAL A 144 8.21 -23.21 -18.97
CA VAL A 144 8.30 -22.50 -20.26
C VAL A 144 8.77 -21.06 -20.04
N ILE A 145 8.16 -20.33 -19.10
CA ILE A 145 8.54 -18.96 -18.77
C ILE A 145 10.01 -18.91 -18.31
N ALA A 146 10.41 -19.81 -17.42
CA ALA A 146 11.78 -19.91 -16.93
C ALA A 146 12.79 -20.11 -18.06
N THR A 147 12.45 -20.98 -19.02
CA THR A 147 13.29 -21.26 -20.19
C THR A 147 13.40 -20.02 -21.10
N LEU A 148 12.28 -19.34 -21.39
CA LEU A 148 12.30 -18.12 -22.21
C LEU A 148 13.16 -17.01 -21.60
N ILE A 149 13.11 -16.84 -20.27
CA ILE A 149 13.96 -15.88 -19.56
C ILE A 149 15.44 -16.27 -19.66
N ALA A 150 15.75 -17.55 -19.44
CA ALA A 150 17.12 -18.05 -19.48
C ALA A 150 17.75 -17.94 -20.88
N LEU A 151 16.95 -18.08 -21.94
CA LEU A 151 17.38 -17.92 -23.33
C LEU A 151 17.57 -16.46 -23.73
N GLU A 152 16.76 -15.53 -23.22
CA GLU A 152 16.82 -14.12 -23.62
C GLU A 152 17.95 -13.34 -22.93
N SER A 153 18.26 -13.64 -21.67
CA SER A 153 19.19 -12.84 -20.88
C SER A 153 20.12 -13.70 -20.04
N ARG A 154 21.41 -13.32 -20.00
CA ARG A 154 22.37 -13.89 -19.06
C ARG A 154 21.98 -13.52 -17.62
N GLY A 155 21.81 -14.51 -16.76
CA GLY A 155 21.47 -14.33 -15.35
C GLY A 155 20.53 -15.41 -14.83
N GLY A 156 20.26 -15.42 -13.53
CA GLY A 156 19.30 -16.37 -12.94
C GLY A 156 17.85 -16.06 -13.34
N VAL A 157 17.02 -17.09 -13.53
CA VAL A 157 15.60 -16.95 -13.90
C VAL A 157 14.79 -16.12 -12.90
N PHE A 158 15.13 -16.24 -11.62
CA PHE A 158 14.42 -15.56 -10.54
C PHE A 158 15.14 -14.27 -10.12
N TYR A 159 14.33 -13.30 -9.74
CA TYR A 159 14.72 -12.11 -9.00
C TYR A 159 14.04 -12.13 -7.63
N ALA A 160 14.70 -11.57 -6.63
CA ALA A 160 14.26 -11.67 -5.26
C ALA A 160 14.57 -10.38 -4.51
N ASP A 161 13.54 -9.58 -4.27
CA ASP A 161 13.63 -8.26 -3.66
C ASP A 161 13.31 -8.32 -2.16
N GLU A 162 13.97 -7.51 -1.35
CA GLU A 162 13.77 -7.51 0.10
C GLU A 162 12.52 -6.70 0.48
N ARG A 163 11.58 -7.36 1.15
CA ARG A 163 10.28 -6.81 1.55
C ARG A 163 9.99 -7.12 3.01
N GLU A 164 9.09 -6.36 3.62
CA GLU A 164 8.61 -6.63 4.99
C GLU A 164 7.30 -7.43 4.98
N SER A 165 7.25 -8.48 5.80
CA SER A 165 6.07 -9.28 6.11
C SER A 165 5.51 -8.92 7.50
N ARG A 166 4.52 -9.67 7.97
CA ARG A 166 3.85 -9.49 9.26
C ARG A 166 4.87 -9.31 10.39
N GLY A 167 4.67 -8.27 11.20
CA GLY A 167 5.56 -7.91 12.31
C GLY A 167 6.90 -7.31 11.89
N GLY A 168 7.05 -6.88 10.62
CA GLY A 168 8.28 -6.29 10.11
C GLY A 168 9.38 -7.30 9.79
N ARG A 169 9.07 -8.60 9.73
CA ARG A 169 10.03 -9.64 9.33
C ARG A 169 10.41 -9.45 7.87
N THR A 170 11.70 -9.34 7.57
CA THR A 170 12.16 -9.25 6.19
C THR A 170 12.08 -10.60 5.49
N PHE A 171 11.76 -10.57 4.20
CA PHE A 171 11.78 -11.76 3.35
C PHE A 171 12.14 -11.38 1.91
N ARG A 172 12.60 -12.39 1.16
CA ARG A 172 12.90 -12.27 -0.27
C ARG A 172 11.64 -12.55 -1.08
N CYS A 173 11.01 -11.50 -1.58
CA CYS A 173 9.83 -11.56 -2.45
C CYS A 173 10.24 -12.01 -3.85
N LEU A 174 9.83 -13.23 -4.23
CA LEU A 174 10.26 -13.88 -5.45
C LEU A 174 9.47 -13.37 -6.65
N LYS A 175 10.17 -13.13 -7.76
CA LYS A 175 9.60 -12.80 -9.06
C LYS A 175 10.38 -13.48 -10.16
N PHE A 176 9.78 -13.61 -11.33
CA PHE A 176 10.57 -13.86 -12.53
C PHE A 176 11.42 -12.63 -12.85
N ARG A 177 12.63 -12.86 -13.34
CA ARG A 177 13.49 -11.79 -13.81
C ARG A 177 12.90 -11.22 -15.09
N THR A 178 12.58 -9.93 -15.06
CA THR A 178 12.05 -9.20 -16.21
C THR A 178 13.01 -8.12 -16.72
N MET A 179 14.17 -7.97 -16.08
CA MET A 179 15.18 -6.95 -16.38
C MET A 179 16.54 -7.60 -16.60
N PHE A 180 17.38 -6.99 -17.44
CA PHE A 180 18.75 -7.44 -17.66
C PHE A 180 19.56 -7.44 -16.35
N ALA A 181 20.53 -8.35 -16.23
CA ALA A 181 21.46 -8.35 -15.11
C ALA A 181 22.18 -6.99 -15.00
N GLY A 182 22.29 -6.44 -13.79
CA GLY A 182 22.91 -5.12 -13.56
C GLY A 182 21.99 -3.90 -13.78
N ALA A 183 20.70 -4.11 -14.07
CA ALA A 183 19.71 -3.04 -14.24
C ALA A 183 19.59 -2.08 -13.03
N GLU A 184 19.89 -2.54 -11.81
CA GLU A 184 19.83 -1.71 -10.59
C GLU A 184 20.83 -0.54 -10.65
N GLY A 185 22.04 -0.76 -11.20
CA GLY A 185 23.05 0.29 -11.35
C GLY A 185 22.64 1.40 -12.33
N HIS A 186 21.72 1.10 -13.24
CA HIS A 186 21.21 2.06 -14.23
C HIS A 186 20.06 2.91 -13.66
N GLN A 187 19.44 2.51 -12.56
CA GLN A 187 18.31 3.24 -11.97
C GLN A 187 18.67 4.67 -11.59
N ARG A 188 19.85 4.88 -10.99
CA ARG A 188 20.29 6.21 -10.56
C ARG A 188 20.39 7.19 -11.73
N ARG A 189 20.76 6.69 -12.92
CA ARG A 189 20.87 7.50 -14.16
C ARG A 189 19.50 7.82 -14.77
N LEU A 190 18.48 7.07 -14.41
CA LEU A 190 17.10 7.22 -14.90
C LEU A 190 16.18 7.92 -13.90
N CYS A 191 16.67 8.33 -12.72
CA CYS A 191 15.87 9.03 -11.70
C CYS A 191 15.11 10.25 -12.24
N ALA A 192 15.72 11.00 -13.17
CA ALA A 192 15.09 12.16 -13.80
C ALA A 192 13.88 11.81 -14.70
N GLN A 193 13.73 10.53 -15.07
CA GLN A 193 12.64 10.04 -15.92
C GLN A 193 11.53 9.37 -15.10
N ASN A 194 11.57 9.43 -13.77
CA ASN A 194 10.55 8.82 -12.91
C ASN A 194 9.17 9.45 -13.15
N GLN A 195 8.16 8.62 -13.40
CA GLN A 195 6.79 9.06 -13.75
C GLN A 195 5.79 8.87 -12.60
N VAL A 196 6.24 8.44 -11.41
CA VAL A 196 5.37 8.20 -10.26
C VAL A 196 5.88 8.92 -9.02
N ASP A 197 4.94 9.35 -8.18
CA ASP A 197 5.24 10.03 -6.92
C ASP A 197 5.62 9.07 -5.79
N GLY A 198 6.24 9.63 -4.75
CA GLY A 198 6.63 8.89 -3.55
C GLY A 198 7.87 8.02 -3.73
N PRO A 199 8.03 6.95 -2.93
CA PRO A 199 9.26 6.14 -2.89
C PRO A 199 9.39 5.12 -4.04
N GLN A 200 8.40 5.07 -4.94
CA GLN A 200 8.40 4.14 -6.07
C GLN A 200 9.13 4.73 -7.29
N PHE A 201 9.70 3.85 -8.10
CA PHE A 201 10.31 4.21 -9.37
C PHE A 201 9.59 3.48 -10.52
N LYS A 202 9.08 4.23 -11.50
CA LYS A 202 8.39 3.67 -12.67
C LYS A 202 8.67 4.53 -13.91
N ILE A 203 8.97 3.85 -15.02
CA ILE A 203 9.08 4.42 -16.36
C ILE A 203 8.28 3.50 -17.28
N GLU A 204 7.41 4.07 -18.11
CA GLU A 204 6.56 3.32 -19.04
C GLU A 204 7.39 2.51 -20.05
N HIS A 205 8.42 3.13 -20.63
CA HIS A 205 9.32 2.54 -21.61
C HIS A 205 10.70 2.26 -21.00
N ASP A 206 10.74 1.55 -19.87
CA ASP A 206 11.99 1.28 -19.13
C ASP A 206 12.98 0.46 -20.01
N PRO A 207 14.14 1.02 -20.38
CA PRO A 207 15.11 0.35 -21.26
C PRO A 207 15.79 -0.84 -20.58
N ARG A 208 15.62 -1.00 -19.26
CA ARG A 208 16.21 -2.10 -18.49
C ARG A 208 15.40 -3.40 -18.60
N VAL A 209 14.18 -3.33 -19.14
CA VAL A 209 13.23 -4.46 -19.21
C VAL A 209 13.44 -5.25 -20.50
N THR A 210 13.52 -6.57 -20.40
CA THR A 210 13.68 -7.47 -21.56
C THR A 210 12.36 -7.62 -22.35
N ARG A 211 12.36 -8.23 -23.54
CA ARG A 211 11.12 -8.41 -24.32
C ARG A 211 10.19 -9.42 -23.64
N VAL A 212 10.72 -10.56 -23.17
CA VAL A 212 9.96 -11.53 -22.37
C VAL A 212 9.50 -10.87 -21.07
N GLY A 213 10.38 -10.09 -20.42
CA GLY A 213 10.06 -9.35 -19.20
C GLY A 213 8.91 -8.35 -19.37
N ARG A 214 8.86 -7.64 -20.51
CA ARG A 214 7.77 -6.73 -20.84
C ARG A 214 6.45 -7.47 -20.99
N TRP A 215 6.44 -8.60 -21.69
CA TRP A 215 5.25 -9.44 -21.82
C TRP A 215 4.77 -9.95 -20.46
N LEU A 216 5.69 -10.49 -19.63
CA LEU A 216 5.36 -10.99 -18.30
C LEU A 216 4.74 -9.91 -17.40
N ARG A 217 5.34 -8.71 -17.36
CA ARG A 217 4.81 -7.57 -16.59
C ARG A 217 3.44 -7.12 -17.08
N ASN A 218 3.22 -7.16 -18.41
CA ASN A 218 1.95 -6.77 -18.99
C ASN A 218 0.82 -7.68 -18.51
N ILE A 219 1.06 -8.98 -18.33
CA ILE A 219 0.05 -9.94 -17.86
C ILE A 219 0.21 -10.30 -16.38
N SER A 220 1.12 -9.64 -15.65
CA SER A 220 1.45 -9.89 -14.24
C SER A 220 1.94 -11.32 -13.93
N PHE A 221 2.42 -12.05 -14.94
CA PHE A 221 2.95 -13.41 -14.74
C PHE A 221 4.33 -13.40 -14.09
N ASP A 222 5.01 -12.25 -14.03
CA ASP A 222 6.26 -12.11 -13.31
C ASP A 222 6.12 -12.33 -11.80
N GLU A 223 4.90 -12.24 -11.25
CA GLU A 223 4.60 -12.39 -9.83
C GLU A 223 4.24 -13.83 -9.41
N LEU A 224 4.05 -14.76 -10.36
CA LEU A 224 3.71 -16.16 -10.05
C LEU A 224 4.67 -16.86 -9.07
N PRO A 225 6.00 -16.61 -9.09
CA PRO A 225 6.91 -17.18 -8.10
C PRO A 225 6.60 -16.80 -6.64
N GLN A 226 5.79 -15.76 -6.40
CA GLN A 226 5.34 -15.39 -5.05
C GLN A 226 4.45 -16.48 -4.40
N LEU A 227 3.87 -17.40 -5.18
CA LEU A 227 3.16 -18.56 -4.64
C LEU A 227 4.06 -19.40 -3.73
N VAL A 228 5.38 -19.46 -4.02
CA VAL A 228 6.36 -20.10 -3.15
C VAL A 228 6.51 -19.34 -1.82
N ASN A 229 6.42 -18.00 -1.84
CA ASN A 229 6.44 -17.20 -0.61
C ASN A 229 5.17 -17.42 0.24
N VAL A 230 4.02 -17.69 -0.39
CA VAL A 230 2.78 -18.08 0.30
C VAL A 230 2.96 -19.44 1.00
N LEU A 231 3.50 -20.44 0.30
CA LEU A 231 3.83 -21.75 0.89
C LEU A 231 4.79 -21.65 2.08
N ARG A 232 5.78 -20.75 2.00
CA ARG A 232 6.73 -20.47 3.10
C ARG A 232 6.13 -19.68 4.26
N GLY A 233 4.86 -19.29 4.19
CA GLY A 233 4.20 -18.47 5.19
C GLY A 233 4.77 -17.05 5.30
N GLN A 234 5.44 -16.57 4.25
CA GLN A 234 6.00 -15.22 4.16
C GLN A 234 4.99 -14.24 3.58
N MET A 235 4.10 -14.73 2.70
CA MET A 235 3.02 -13.98 2.08
C MET A 235 1.67 -14.68 2.28
N SER A 236 0.63 -13.99 1.84
CA SER A 236 -0.78 -14.39 1.76
C SER A 236 -1.20 -14.34 0.28
N LEU A 237 -2.26 -15.05 -0.13
CA LEU A 237 -2.82 -14.82 -1.47
C LEU A 237 -3.47 -13.44 -1.54
N VAL A 238 -4.26 -13.10 -0.51
CA VAL A 238 -4.90 -11.78 -0.38
C VAL A 238 -4.33 -11.00 0.80
N GLY A 239 -3.94 -9.74 0.58
CA GLY A 239 -3.42 -8.86 1.61
C GLY A 239 -2.84 -7.55 1.05
N PRO A 240 -2.30 -6.67 1.92
CA PRO A 240 -1.59 -5.46 1.51
C PRO A 240 -0.41 -5.80 0.58
N ARG A 241 -0.10 -4.93 -0.38
CA ARG A 241 1.06 -5.14 -1.27
C ARG A 241 2.35 -5.29 -0.46
N PRO A 242 3.29 -6.21 -0.77
CA PRO A 242 4.58 -6.27 -0.09
C PRO A 242 5.42 -5.03 -0.41
N SER A 243 5.75 -4.22 0.60
CA SER A 243 6.59 -3.01 0.47
C SER A 243 7.93 -3.18 1.20
N PRO A 244 9.03 -2.62 0.65
CA PRO A 244 10.34 -2.63 1.27
C PRO A 244 10.36 -1.73 2.50
N PHE A 245 11.35 -1.96 3.37
CA PHE A 245 11.51 -1.22 4.62
C PHE A 245 11.42 0.31 4.45
N ARG A 246 12.11 0.83 3.43
CA ARG A 246 12.16 2.27 3.13
C ARG A 246 10.78 2.89 2.86
N GLU A 247 9.90 2.17 2.17
CA GLU A 247 8.55 2.66 1.86
C GLU A 247 7.76 2.72 3.15
N ASN A 248 7.85 1.68 3.98
CA ASN A 248 7.09 1.57 5.22
C ASN A 248 7.46 2.64 6.26
N GLN A 249 8.61 3.30 6.15
CA GLN A 249 8.94 4.43 7.03
C GLN A 249 8.14 5.70 6.72
N ALA A 250 7.39 5.75 5.61
CA ALA A 250 6.66 6.94 5.20
C ALA A 250 5.55 7.36 6.18
N CYS A 251 4.93 6.40 6.88
CA CYS A 251 3.84 6.68 7.82
C CYS A 251 3.77 5.57 8.88
N VAL A 252 3.95 5.94 10.16
CA VAL A 252 3.99 4.98 11.28
C VAL A 252 2.66 4.26 11.48
N PRO A 253 1.49 4.94 11.52
CA PRO A 253 0.19 4.26 11.60
C PRO A 253 -0.05 3.33 10.41
N TRP A 254 0.27 3.76 9.20
CA TRP A 254 0.13 2.89 8.04
C TRP A 254 0.99 1.64 8.13
N ARG A 255 2.28 1.80 8.49
CA ARG A 255 3.21 0.69 8.71
C ARG A 255 2.68 -0.30 9.73
N ARG A 256 2.22 0.18 10.88
CA ARG A 256 1.64 -0.69 11.93
C ARG A 256 0.45 -1.48 11.40
N GLY A 257 -0.41 -0.84 10.59
CA GLY A 257 -1.57 -1.50 10.00
C GLY A 257 -1.24 -2.56 9.00
N ARG A 258 -0.54 -2.19 7.93
CA ARG A 258 -0.21 -3.14 6.87
C ARG A 258 0.62 -4.33 7.37
N LEU A 259 1.49 -4.11 8.38
CA LEU A 259 2.33 -5.17 8.95
C LEU A 259 1.63 -6.00 10.05
N SER A 260 0.37 -5.71 10.38
CA SER A 260 -0.43 -6.55 11.29
C SER A 260 -0.89 -7.86 10.64
N VAL A 261 -0.98 -7.88 9.32
CA VAL A 261 -1.31 -9.04 8.49
C VAL A 261 -0.13 -9.39 7.58
N ARG A 262 -0.17 -10.57 6.94
CA ARG A 262 0.81 -10.91 5.91
C ARG A 262 0.50 -10.12 4.63
N PRO A 263 1.53 -9.68 3.89
CA PRO A 263 1.32 -9.05 2.59
C PRO A 263 0.76 -10.07 1.58
N GLY A 264 -0.07 -9.59 0.65
CA GLY A 264 -0.75 -10.38 -0.37
C GLY A 264 -0.05 -10.41 -1.72
N ILE A 265 -0.31 -11.46 -2.51
CA ILE A 265 -0.06 -11.42 -3.96
C ILE A 265 -1.04 -10.46 -4.62
N THR A 266 -2.32 -10.52 -4.22
CA THR A 266 -3.38 -9.57 -4.61
C THR A 266 -4.01 -8.90 -3.38
N GLY A 267 -4.85 -7.90 -3.57
CA GLY A 267 -5.39 -7.05 -2.51
C GLY A 267 -6.29 -5.94 -3.05
N LEU A 268 -6.97 -5.23 -2.15
CA LEU A 268 -7.92 -4.17 -2.50
C LEU A 268 -7.31 -3.11 -3.43
N TRP A 269 -6.11 -2.63 -3.13
CA TRP A 269 -5.41 -1.66 -3.98
C TRP A 269 -5.28 -2.16 -5.42
N GLN A 270 -4.94 -3.44 -5.62
CA GLN A 270 -4.67 -3.95 -6.97
C GLN A 270 -5.91 -3.99 -7.86
N ILE A 271 -7.10 -4.20 -7.27
CA ILE A 271 -8.38 -4.31 -7.99
C ILE A 271 -9.18 -3.00 -8.03
N CYS A 272 -9.10 -2.17 -6.99
CA CYS A 272 -9.90 -0.94 -6.85
C CYS A 272 -9.16 0.32 -7.30
N ARG A 273 -7.89 0.23 -7.69
CA ARG A 273 -7.18 1.39 -8.25
C ARG A 273 -7.78 1.85 -9.57
N HIS A 274 -8.00 3.15 -9.69
CA HIS A 274 -8.57 3.74 -10.89
C HIS A 274 -7.54 3.82 -12.04
N ASP A 275 -6.31 4.28 -11.73
CA ASP A 275 -5.22 4.36 -12.71
C ASP A 275 -3.98 3.58 -12.23
N ARG A 276 -3.38 2.79 -13.14
CA ARG A 276 -2.12 2.06 -12.89
C ARG A 276 -0.90 2.96 -13.14
N THR A 277 -1.06 4.10 -13.79
CA THR A 277 0.01 5.05 -14.14
C THR A 277 0.11 6.29 -13.26
N ALA A 278 -0.97 6.67 -12.57
CA ALA A 278 -0.97 7.82 -11.67
C ALA A 278 -0.18 7.60 -10.37
N GLY A 279 0.36 8.70 -9.84
CA GLY A 279 1.14 8.78 -8.59
C GLY A 279 0.26 8.73 -7.33
N ASP A 280 -0.39 7.59 -7.08
CA ASP A 280 -1.47 7.51 -6.08
C ASP A 280 -1.07 6.87 -4.74
N PHE A 281 0.13 7.21 -4.20
CA PHE A 281 0.65 6.56 -2.98
C PHE A 281 -0.33 6.62 -1.79
N HIS A 282 -1.08 7.71 -1.64
CA HIS A 282 -2.10 7.85 -0.59
C HIS A 282 -3.27 6.86 -0.74
N GLN A 283 -3.71 6.59 -1.97
CA GLN A 283 -4.76 5.59 -2.22
C GLN A 283 -4.28 4.20 -1.81
N TRP A 284 -3.00 3.88 -2.03
CA TRP A 284 -2.44 2.57 -1.66
C TRP A 284 -2.54 2.37 -0.16
N ILE A 285 -2.16 3.41 0.59
CA ILE A 285 -2.27 3.42 2.03
C ILE A 285 -3.72 3.27 2.48
N TYR A 286 -4.65 4.00 1.84
CA TYR A 286 -6.07 3.88 2.14
C TYR A 286 -6.57 2.45 1.98
N TYR A 287 -6.35 1.83 0.82
CA TYR A 287 -6.82 0.47 0.56
C TYR A 287 -6.12 -0.59 1.43
N ASP A 288 -4.84 -0.41 1.75
CA ASP A 288 -4.12 -1.27 2.70
C ASP A 288 -4.79 -1.24 4.08
N LEU A 289 -5.11 -0.03 4.58
CA LEU A 289 -5.75 0.13 5.89
C LEU A 289 -7.21 -0.34 5.89
N LEU A 290 -7.92 -0.09 4.80
CA LEU A 290 -9.30 -0.53 4.62
C LEU A 290 -9.39 -2.05 4.62
N TYR A 291 -8.45 -2.73 3.95
CA TYR A 291 -8.34 -4.19 3.97
C TYR A 291 -8.09 -4.70 5.39
N VAL A 292 -7.08 -4.17 6.08
CA VAL A 292 -6.71 -4.59 7.44
C VAL A 292 -7.89 -4.46 8.40
N ARG A 293 -8.70 -3.42 8.23
CA ARG A 293 -9.89 -3.18 9.05
C ARG A 293 -11.01 -4.20 8.81
N HIS A 294 -11.22 -4.63 7.57
CA HIS A 294 -12.36 -5.46 7.16
C HIS A 294 -11.98 -6.91 6.83
N VAL A 295 -10.77 -7.32 7.18
CA VAL A 295 -10.24 -8.66 6.88
C VAL A 295 -11.22 -9.74 7.32
N SER A 296 -11.68 -10.52 6.35
CA SER A 296 -12.70 -11.55 6.54
C SER A 296 -12.66 -12.56 5.38
N PRO A 297 -13.17 -13.79 5.58
CA PRO A 297 -13.27 -14.77 4.50
C PRO A 297 -14.05 -14.26 3.29
N ALA A 298 -15.16 -13.56 3.53
CA ALA A 298 -16.00 -13.01 2.47
C ALA A 298 -15.25 -11.95 1.65
N LEU A 299 -14.53 -11.03 2.31
CA LEU A 299 -13.72 -10.02 1.63
C LEU A 299 -12.61 -10.66 0.79
N ASP A 300 -11.89 -11.63 1.35
CA ASP A 300 -10.82 -12.33 0.63
C ASP A 300 -11.35 -13.06 -0.60
N LEU A 301 -12.51 -13.73 -0.49
CA LEU A 301 -13.15 -14.38 -1.63
C LEU A 301 -13.56 -13.36 -2.72
N LYS A 302 -14.19 -12.23 -2.33
CA LYS A 302 -14.53 -11.16 -3.28
C LYS A 302 -13.29 -10.65 -4.00
N ILE A 303 -12.19 -10.43 -3.29
CA ILE A 303 -10.93 -9.96 -3.89
C ILE A 303 -10.33 -11.01 -4.83
N LEU A 304 -10.33 -12.30 -4.47
CA LEU A 304 -9.84 -13.38 -5.35
C LEU A 304 -10.65 -13.47 -6.63
N VAL A 305 -11.99 -13.47 -6.53
CA VAL A 305 -12.89 -13.51 -7.69
C VAL A 305 -12.69 -12.29 -8.58
N ALA A 306 -12.65 -11.08 -7.99
CA ALA A 306 -12.37 -9.85 -8.73
C ALA A 306 -11.00 -9.92 -9.41
N THR A 307 -9.97 -10.45 -8.74
CA THR A 307 -8.63 -10.59 -9.31
C THR A 307 -8.64 -11.51 -10.55
N LEU A 308 -9.35 -12.64 -10.47
CA LEU A 308 -9.48 -13.58 -11.60
C LEU A 308 -10.23 -12.96 -12.78
N LEU A 309 -11.40 -12.35 -12.52
CA LEU A 309 -12.24 -11.73 -13.56
C LEU A 309 -11.59 -10.51 -14.23
N THR A 310 -10.69 -9.83 -13.52
CA THR A 310 -9.98 -8.65 -14.03
C THR A 310 -8.55 -8.94 -14.49
N LEU A 311 -8.14 -10.22 -14.55
CA LEU A 311 -6.78 -10.64 -14.93
C LEU A 311 -5.68 -9.91 -14.13
N GLY A 312 -5.82 -9.84 -12.80
CA GLY A 312 -4.89 -9.13 -11.93
C GLY A 312 -5.15 -7.62 -11.84
N GLY A 313 -6.42 -7.21 -11.82
CA GLY A 313 -6.82 -5.80 -11.65
C GLY A 313 -6.55 -4.95 -12.89
N ARG A 314 -6.67 -5.51 -14.10
CA ARG A 314 -6.57 -4.74 -15.35
C ARG A 314 -7.78 -3.87 -15.59
N ARG A 315 -8.94 -4.30 -15.10
CA ARG A 315 -10.18 -3.54 -15.10
C ARG A 315 -10.40 -3.02 -13.68
N HIS A 316 -10.79 -1.76 -13.58
CA HIS A 316 -11.18 -1.14 -12.33
C HIS A 316 -12.43 -1.85 -11.77
N VAL A 317 -12.40 -2.17 -10.48
CA VAL A 317 -13.56 -2.67 -9.74
C VAL A 317 -13.95 -1.60 -8.71
N PRO A 318 -15.15 -1.00 -8.83
CA PRO A 318 -15.62 -0.02 -7.86
C PRO A 318 -15.56 -0.58 -6.44
N LEU A 319 -15.08 0.19 -5.47
CA LEU A 319 -14.97 -0.28 -4.09
C LEU A 319 -16.34 -0.68 -3.52
N SER A 320 -17.39 0.05 -3.90
CA SER A 320 -18.78 -0.22 -3.51
C SER A 320 -19.27 -1.63 -3.85
N TRP A 321 -18.65 -2.31 -4.82
CA TRP A 321 -19.00 -3.70 -5.17
C TRP A 321 -18.35 -4.71 -4.21
N ILE A 322 -17.25 -4.31 -3.56
CA ILE A 322 -16.46 -5.14 -2.67
C ILE A 322 -16.83 -4.87 -1.20
N LEU A 323 -16.91 -3.61 -0.83
CA LEU A 323 -17.18 -3.10 0.52
C LEU A 323 -18.09 -1.87 0.47
N ASP A 324 -18.99 -1.76 1.44
CA ASP A 324 -19.77 -0.54 1.67
C ASP A 324 -18.89 0.51 2.37
N ALA A 325 -17.95 1.08 1.62
CA ALA A 325 -17.02 2.10 2.07
C ALA A 325 -16.86 3.20 0.98
N PRO A 326 -16.63 4.46 1.37
CA PRO A 326 -16.41 5.54 0.41
C PRO A 326 -15.16 5.28 -0.43
N ASP A 327 -15.25 5.52 -1.74
CA ASP A 327 -14.13 5.38 -2.66
C ASP A 327 -13.06 6.43 -2.39
N ALA A 328 -11.78 6.07 -2.52
CA ALA A 328 -10.66 6.99 -2.32
C ALA A 328 -10.67 8.19 -3.28
N THR A 329 -11.32 8.01 -4.43
CA THR A 329 -11.46 8.99 -5.52
C THR A 329 -12.80 9.75 -5.47
N ALA A 330 -13.68 9.45 -4.52
CA ALA A 330 -15.04 10.00 -4.47
C ALA A 330 -15.16 11.33 -3.70
N GLN A 331 -14.04 12.03 -3.46
CA GLN A 331 -14.09 13.41 -2.98
C GLN A 331 -13.34 14.32 -3.96
N PRO A 332 -13.96 15.45 -4.36
CA PRO A 332 -13.58 16.27 -5.51
C PRO A 332 -12.20 16.91 -5.41
#